data_AF-A0A7K0P4Z6-F1
#
_entry.id   AF-A0A7K0P4Z6-F1
#
_cell.length_a   1.000
_cell.length_b   1.000
_cell.length_c   1.000
_cell.angle_alpha   90.00
_cell.angle_beta   90.00
_cell.angle_gamma   90.00
#
_symmetry.space_group_name_H-M   'P 1'
#
loop_
_entity.id
_entity.type
_entity.pdbx_description
1 polymer ?
#
loop_
_entity_poly.entity_id
_entity_poly.type
_entity_poly.pdbx_seq_one_letter_code
_entity_poly.pdbx_strand_id
1 'polypeptide(L)'
;MTIQEADTTLIDEAERRAARILEAARPTSKESARADRLASLLADDDGRDLLLDLTDQVMRIHDPSRSAKRLHELTKAGVPASLGWFDRLGLTTLGSVAPLGPRTAQRLTTWRVDKDTSGVILPADDPAFADYLARRKADGFRLNVNVLGEAILGDDEAQERTRRVAELISRPDVDYVSVKISAICANLDVLAWDDSLARIEAQLTGLYRAARDSAPRTFVNLD
;
A
#
# COMPACT_ATOMS: atom_id res chain seq x y z
N MET A 1 -48.92 -4.00 10.30
CA MET A 1 -47.71 -3.36 9.77
C MET A 1 -47.67 -3.64 8.29
N THR A 2 -48.03 -2.65 7.49
CA THR A 2 -48.01 -2.76 6.02
C THR A 2 -46.55 -2.79 5.56
N ILE A 3 -46.23 -3.46 4.44
CA ILE A 3 -44.85 -3.54 3.92
C ILE A 3 -44.19 -2.15 3.83
N GLN A 4 -44.98 -1.14 3.46
CA GLN A 4 -44.54 0.25 3.37
C GLN A 4 -44.22 0.91 4.72
N GLU A 5 -44.82 0.49 5.83
CA GLU A 5 -44.47 0.98 7.17
C GLU A 5 -43.19 0.29 7.70
N ALA A 6 -42.98 -0.98 7.33
CA ALA A 6 -41.78 -1.73 7.65
C ALA A 6 -40.55 -1.12 6.94
N ASP A 7 -40.70 -0.77 5.66
CA ASP A 7 -39.63 -0.16 4.86
C ASP A 7 -39.23 1.22 5.38
N THR A 8 -40.18 2.08 5.73
CA THR A 8 -39.88 3.40 6.34
C THR A 8 -39.12 3.25 7.65
N THR A 9 -39.50 2.29 8.50
CA THR A 9 -38.82 2.05 9.78
C THR A 9 -37.37 1.59 9.57
N LEU A 10 -37.11 0.74 8.58
CA LEU A 10 -35.76 0.29 8.24
C LEU A 10 -34.90 1.41 7.67
N ILE A 11 -35.49 2.28 6.83
CA ILE A 11 -34.81 3.48 6.30
C ILE A 11 -34.41 4.40 7.46
N ASP A 12 -35.33 4.73 8.37
CA ASP A 12 -35.05 5.58 9.53
C ASP A 12 -33.97 4.99 10.45
N GLU A 13 -33.91 3.67 10.59
CA GLU A 13 -32.86 2.99 11.33
C GLU A 13 -31.51 3.05 10.60
N ALA A 14 -31.49 2.83 9.29
CA ALA A 14 -30.29 2.92 8.46
C ALA A 14 -29.70 4.34 8.50
N GLU A 15 -30.52 5.37 8.35
CA GLU A 15 -30.11 6.77 8.43
C GLU A 15 -29.52 7.11 9.80
N ARG A 16 -30.18 6.69 10.90
CA ARG A 16 -29.65 6.91 12.26
C ARG A 16 -28.34 6.18 12.50
N ARG A 17 -28.16 4.97 11.95
CA ARG A 17 -26.89 4.25 12.02
C ARG A 17 -25.81 4.96 11.22
N ALA A 18 -26.09 5.37 9.99
CA ALA A 18 -25.17 6.12 9.15
C ALA A 18 -24.74 7.45 9.81
N ALA A 19 -25.68 8.22 10.36
CA ALA A 19 -25.38 9.46 11.07
C ALA A 19 -24.46 9.25 12.28
N ARG A 20 -24.69 8.18 13.07
CA ARG A 20 -23.80 7.83 14.20
C ARG A 20 -22.39 7.43 13.74
N ILE A 21 -22.30 6.65 12.66
CA ILE A 21 -21.01 6.26 12.08
C ILE A 21 -20.27 7.49 11.56
N LEU A 22 -20.95 8.39 10.85
CA LEU A 22 -20.37 9.64 10.34
C LEU A 22 -19.84 10.53 11.47
N GLU A 23 -20.60 10.66 12.56
CA GLU A 23 -20.15 11.45 13.72
C GLU A 23 -18.92 10.83 14.38
N ALA A 24 -18.92 9.51 14.57
CA ALA A 24 -17.79 8.78 15.17
C ALA A 24 -16.55 8.76 14.26
N ALA A 25 -16.74 8.81 12.94
CA ALA A 25 -15.67 8.79 11.94
C ALA A 25 -15.16 10.20 11.58
N ARG A 26 -15.59 11.26 12.29
CA ARG A 26 -15.12 12.62 12.02
C ARG A 26 -13.59 12.69 12.15
N PRO A 27 -12.88 13.10 11.09
CA PRO A 27 -11.44 13.20 11.14
C PRO A 27 -11.03 14.29 12.15
N THR A 28 -9.88 14.08 12.77
CA THR A 28 -9.23 15.14 13.53
C THR A 28 -8.87 16.31 12.61
N SER A 29 -8.63 17.48 13.19
CA SER A 29 -8.17 18.65 12.42
C SER A 29 -6.87 18.38 11.67
N LYS A 30 -5.98 17.55 12.23
CA LYS A 30 -4.72 17.13 11.60
C LYS A 30 -4.94 16.21 10.40
N GLU A 31 -5.85 15.26 10.51
CA GLU A 31 -6.20 14.35 9.41
C GLU A 31 -6.89 15.11 8.28
N SER A 32 -7.84 15.99 8.61
CA SER A 32 -8.52 16.85 7.64
C SER A 32 -7.52 17.70 6.86
N ALA A 33 -6.62 18.41 7.57
CA ALA A 33 -5.58 19.21 6.93
C ALA A 33 -4.61 18.37 6.07
N ARG A 34 -4.38 17.10 6.42
CA ARG A 34 -3.55 16.19 5.59
C ARG A 34 -4.30 15.74 4.34
N ALA A 35 -5.58 15.42 4.46
CA ALA A 35 -6.44 15.06 3.34
C ALA A 35 -6.59 16.22 2.35
N ASP A 36 -6.84 17.43 2.85
CA ASP A 36 -6.96 18.64 2.02
C ASP A 36 -5.66 18.96 1.27
N ARG A 37 -4.50 18.82 1.93
CA ARG A 37 -3.20 18.98 1.27
C ARG A 37 -3.00 17.97 0.15
N LEU A 38 -3.30 16.69 0.41
CA LEU A 38 -3.19 15.65 -0.62
C LEU A 38 -4.17 15.90 -1.77
N ALA A 39 -5.41 16.29 -1.47
CA ALA A 39 -6.41 16.61 -2.48
C ALA A 39 -5.98 17.81 -3.35
N SER A 40 -5.46 18.87 -2.74
CA SER A 40 -4.89 20.04 -3.44
C SER A 40 -3.74 19.65 -4.35
N LEU A 41 -2.85 18.79 -3.86
CA LEU A 41 -1.70 18.29 -4.61
C LEU A 41 -2.10 17.40 -5.80
N LEU A 42 -3.14 16.56 -5.63
CA LEU A 42 -3.66 15.72 -6.69
C LEU A 42 -4.52 16.48 -7.70
N ALA A 43 -5.15 17.58 -7.30
CA ALA A 43 -5.92 18.44 -8.21
C ALA A 43 -5.01 19.27 -9.14
N ASP A 44 -3.77 19.52 -8.73
CA ASP A 44 -2.75 20.28 -9.47
C ASP A 44 -1.94 19.37 -10.40
N ASP A 45 -1.90 19.68 -11.70
CA ASP A 45 -1.20 18.88 -12.70
C ASP A 45 0.31 18.84 -12.42
N ASP A 46 0.94 20.00 -12.15
CA ASP A 46 2.35 20.10 -11.79
C ASP A 46 2.65 19.37 -10.46
N GLY A 47 1.67 19.39 -9.55
CA GLY A 47 1.69 18.67 -8.28
C GLY A 47 1.74 17.16 -8.46
N ARG A 48 0.89 16.62 -9.33
CA ARG A 48 0.88 15.20 -9.69
C ARG A 48 2.16 14.80 -10.40
N ASP A 49 2.64 15.60 -11.34
CA ASP A 49 3.87 15.32 -12.09
C ASP A 49 5.07 15.27 -11.15
N LEU A 50 5.20 16.24 -10.23
CA LEU A 50 6.25 16.21 -9.22
C LEU A 50 6.17 14.96 -8.34
N LEU A 51 4.98 14.55 -7.90
CA LEU A 51 4.82 13.33 -7.09
C LEU A 51 5.27 12.08 -7.84
N LEU A 52 4.89 11.96 -9.10
CA LEU A 52 5.28 10.84 -9.97
C LEU A 52 6.80 10.84 -10.18
N ASP A 53 7.39 11.99 -10.49
CA ASP A 53 8.82 12.14 -10.70
C ASP A 53 9.65 11.87 -9.44
N LEU A 54 9.20 12.33 -8.27
CA LEU A 54 9.86 12.02 -7.00
C LEU A 54 9.83 10.51 -6.73
N THR A 55 8.70 9.86 -7.01
CA THR A 55 8.54 8.42 -6.78
C THR A 55 9.40 7.60 -7.75
N ASP A 56 9.33 7.89 -9.04
CA ASP A 56 10.02 7.10 -10.07
C ASP A 56 11.51 7.47 -10.21
N GLN A 57 11.83 8.76 -10.21
CA GLN A 57 13.17 9.25 -10.52
C GLN A 57 14.05 9.54 -9.29
N VAL A 58 13.50 9.54 -8.07
CA VAL A 58 14.30 9.75 -6.84
C VAL A 58 14.25 8.53 -5.94
N MET A 59 13.06 8.06 -5.58
CA MET A 59 12.91 6.98 -4.60
C MET A 59 13.34 5.61 -5.12
N ARG A 60 13.15 5.34 -6.41
CA ARG A 60 13.56 4.07 -7.05
C ARG A 60 15.08 3.95 -7.25
N ILE A 61 15.82 5.05 -7.14
CA ILE A 61 17.27 5.03 -7.33
C ILE A 61 17.98 4.57 -6.05
N HIS A 62 18.53 3.36 -6.08
CA HIS A 62 19.30 2.80 -4.96
C HIS A 62 20.63 3.53 -4.69
N ASP A 63 21.24 4.12 -5.73
CA ASP A 63 22.49 4.86 -5.59
C ASP A 63 22.26 6.26 -4.98
N PRO A 64 22.81 6.55 -3.77
CA PRO A 64 22.52 7.79 -3.06
C PRO A 64 22.89 9.04 -3.87
N SER A 65 24.03 9.00 -4.56
CA SER A 65 24.56 10.13 -5.32
C SER A 65 23.68 10.48 -6.52
N ARG A 66 23.24 9.47 -7.27
CA ARG A 66 22.30 9.65 -8.39
C ARG A 66 20.94 10.12 -7.91
N SER A 67 20.40 9.53 -6.84
CA SER A 67 19.12 9.95 -6.24
C SER A 67 19.15 11.41 -5.80
N ALA A 68 20.21 11.81 -5.08
CA ALA A 68 20.41 13.19 -4.64
C ALA A 68 20.55 14.19 -5.81
N LYS A 69 21.26 13.81 -6.88
CA LYS A 69 21.38 14.62 -8.09
C LYS A 69 20.03 14.81 -8.77
N ARG A 70 19.23 13.75 -8.90
CA ARG A 70 17.87 13.84 -9.47
C ARG A 70 16.95 14.70 -8.62
N LEU A 71 16.98 14.53 -7.30
CA LEU A 71 16.21 15.38 -6.39
C LEU A 71 16.58 16.87 -6.56
N HIS A 72 17.87 17.18 -6.72
CA HIS A 72 18.33 18.53 -7.00
C HIS A 72 17.79 19.06 -8.34
N GLU A 73 17.87 18.27 -9.40
CA GLU A 73 17.39 18.65 -10.74
C GLU A 73 15.87 18.93 -10.74
N LEU A 74 15.07 18.04 -10.13
CA LEU A 74 13.62 18.20 -10.02
C LEU A 74 13.25 19.46 -9.22
N THR A 75 13.85 19.64 -8.05
CA THR A 75 13.52 20.79 -7.18
C THR A 75 14.00 22.12 -7.76
N LYS A 76 15.03 22.12 -8.60
CA LYS A 76 15.52 23.30 -9.32
C LYS A 76 14.57 23.74 -10.44
N ALA A 77 13.88 22.80 -11.09
CA ALA A 77 12.89 23.11 -12.11
C ALA A 77 11.67 23.87 -11.52
N GLY A 78 11.41 23.66 -10.24
CA GLY A 78 10.38 24.34 -9.48
C GLY A 78 9.60 23.35 -8.63
N VAL A 79 9.14 23.80 -7.47
CA VAL A 79 8.24 23.03 -6.62
C VAL A 79 6.87 23.72 -6.63
N PRO A 80 5.78 22.99 -6.98
CA PRO A 80 4.43 23.52 -7.08
C PRO A 80 3.97 24.19 -5.78
N ALA A 81 3.10 25.19 -5.91
CA ALA A 81 2.52 25.87 -4.76
C ALA A 81 1.53 24.98 -3.98
N SER A 82 0.96 23.97 -4.63
CA SER A 82 0.01 23.01 -4.07
C SER A 82 0.56 22.17 -2.91
N LEU A 83 1.88 21.98 -2.81
CA LEU A 83 2.53 21.34 -1.65
C LEU A 83 2.35 22.15 -0.36
N GLY A 84 1.95 23.43 -0.43
CA GLY A 84 1.95 24.33 0.70
C GLY A 84 3.35 24.83 1.03
N TRP A 85 3.43 25.96 1.75
CA TRP A 85 4.67 26.72 1.85
C TRP A 85 5.80 25.96 2.60
N PHE A 86 5.45 25.27 3.69
CA PHE A 86 6.43 24.55 4.51
C PHE A 86 7.05 23.37 3.76
N ASP A 87 6.22 22.54 3.13
CA ASP A 87 6.69 21.36 2.39
C ASP A 87 7.44 21.79 1.13
N ARG A 88 6.99 22.85 0.45
CA ARG A 88 7.72 23.46 -0.66
C ARG A 88 9.11 23.94 -0.25
N LEU A 89 9.21 24.67 0.86
CA LEU A 89 10.51 25.14 1.36
C LEU A 89 11.40 23.96 1.78
N GLY A 90 10.84 22.98 2.49
CA GLY A 90 11.55 21.79 2.94
C GLY A 90 12.11 20.99 1.77
N LEU A 91 11.28 20.72 0.76
CA LEU A 91 11.68 19.98 -0.43
C LEU A 91 12.74 20.74 -1.25
N THR A 92 12.55 22.04 -1.46
CA THR A 92 13.51 22.89 -2.18
C THR A 92 14.87 22.94 -1.46
N THR A 93 14.84 23.07 -0.13
CA THR A 93 16.05 23.10 0.70
C THR A 93 16.75 21.75 0.63
N LEU A 94 16.01 20.66 0.81
CA LEU A 94 16.52 19.29 0.75
C LEU A 94 17.18 19.02 -0.61
N GLY A 95 16.51 19.35 -1.72
CA GLY A 95 17.07 19.16 -3.06
C GLY A 95 18.30 20.04 -3.33
N SER A 96 18.35 21.24 -2.77
CA SER A 96 19.52 22.12 -2.89
C SER A 96 20.77 21.56 -2.18
N VAL A 97 20.58 20.95 -1.00
CA VAL A 97 21.70 20.42 -0.20
C VAL A 97 21.98 18.93 -0.45
N ALA A 98 21.07 18.22 -1.12
CA ALA A 98 21.18 16.77 -1.32
C ALA A 98 22.51 16.34 -1.98
N PRO A 99 23.03 17.02 -3.03
CA PRO A 99 24.31 16.64 -3.64
C PRO A 99 25.52 16.75 -2.69
N LEU A 100 25.45 17.59 -1.64
CA LEU A 100 26.52 17.78 -0.66
C LEU A 100 26.55 16.65 0.39
N GLY A 101 25.42 16.00 0.64
CA GLY A 101 25.30 14.88 1.58
C GLY A 101 24.34 13.79 1.08
N PRO A 102 24.67 13.06 -0.01
CA PRO A 102 23.71 12.20 -0.69
C PRO A 102 23.13 11.09 0.19
N ARG A 103 23.96 10.44 1.01
CA ARG A 103 23.52 9.40 1.95
C ARG A 103 22.56 9.94 3.01
N THR A 104 22.80 11.16 3.50
CA THR A 104 21.94 11.79 4.51
C THR A 104 20.61 12.19 3.89
N ALA A 105 20.64 12.78 2.68
CA ALA A 105 19.43 13.15 1.95
C ALA A 105 18.54 11.93 1.64
N GLN A 106 19.14 10.83 1.17
CA GLN A 106 18.41 9.58 0.93
C GLN A 106 17.80 9.03 2.22
N ARG A 107 18.53 9.00 3.33
CA ARG A 107 18.01 8.55 4.64
C ARG A 107 16.85 9.42 5.13
N LEU A 108 16.96 10.74 5.04
CA LEU A 108 15.89 11.65 5.42
C LEU A 108 14.65 11.47 4.55
N THR A 109 14.84 11.29 3.24
CA THR A 109 13.75 11.03 2.30
C THR A 109 13.05 9.71 2.64
N THR A 110 13.82 8.63 2.82
CA THR A 110 13.31 7.30 3.20
C THR A 110 12.54 7.37 4.52
N TRP A 111 13.12 8.01 5.54
CA TRP A 111 12.46 8.18 6.84
C TRP A 111 11.13 8.94 6.74
N ARG A 112 11.07 9.99 5.91
CA ARG A 112 9.85 10.78 5.71
C ARG A 112 8.76 9.94 5.04
N VAL A 113 9.13 9.19 4.00
CA VAL A 113 8.23 8.28 3.28
C VAL A 113 7.71 7.20 4.22
N ASP A 114 8.59 6.51 4.94
CA ASP A 114 8.22 5.44 5.87
C ASP A 114 7.23 5.96 6.93
N LYS A 115 7.48 7.17 7.45
CA LYS A 115 6.57 7.81 8.40
C LYS A 115 5.21 8.16 7.79
N ASP A 116 5.17 8.52 6.51
CA ASP A 116 3.94 8.84 5.83
C ASP A 116 3.14 7.59 5.43
N THR A 117 3.81 6.48 5.13
CA THR A 117 3.21 5.21 4.69
C THR A 117 2.98 4.21 5.82
N SER A 118 3.56 4.37 7.01
CA SER A 118 3.47 3.39 8.12
C SER A 118 2.04 3.10 8.60
N GLY A 119 1.07 3.96 8.27
CA GLY A 119 -0.35 3.72 8.56
C GLY A 119 -1.04 2.77 7.57
N VAL A 120 -0.42 2.51 6.42
CA VAL A 120 -1.01 1.80 5.26
C VAL A 120 -0.14 0.59 4.85
N ILE A 121 1.19 0.74 4.88
CA ILE A 121 2.14 -0.33 4.55
C ILE A 121 2.69 -0.93 5.84
N LEU A 122 2.54 -2.24 5.98
CA LEU A 122 3.03 -2.98 7.12
C LEU A 122 4.53 -3.27 6.97
N PRO A 123 5.33 -3.21 8.05
CA PRO A 123 6.66 -3.79 8.05
C PRO A 123 6.56 -5.27 7.68
N ALA A 124 7.44 -5.74 6.79
CA ALA A 124 7.49 -7.16 6.41
C ALA A 124 8.27 -8.00 7.43
N ASP A 125 9.18 -7.37 8.17
CA ASP A 125 10.12 -8.06 9.06
C ASP A 125 9.64 -8.12 10.52
N ASP A 126 9.95 -9.24 11.16
CA ASP A 126 9.80 -9.40 12.60
C ASP A 126 10.92 -8.64 13.36
N PRO A 127 10.64 -8.15 14.58
CA PRO A 127 9.40 -8.31 15.35
C PRO A 127 8.29 -7.32 14.97
N ALA A 128 8.56 -6.34 14.11
CA ALA A 128 7.65 -5.24 13.84
C ALA A 128 6.32 -5.70 13.20
N PHE A 129 6.38 -6.70 12.31
CA PHE A 129 5.19 -7.30 11.71
C PHE A 129 4.31 -8.00 12.77
N ALA A 130 4.87 -8.94 13.54
CA ALA A 130 4.17 -9.64 14.61
C ALA A 130 3.55 -8.68 15.65
N ASP A 131 4.30 -7.65 16.07
CA ASP A 131 3.82 -6.64 17.00
C ASP A 131 2.60 -5.87 16.44
N TYR A 132 2.60 -5.57 15.15
CA TYR A 132 1.47 -4.90 14.50
C TYR A 132 0.23 -5.80 14.47
N LEU A 133 0.39 -7.06 14.05
CA LEU A 133 -0.70 -8.03 14.00
C LEU A 133 -1.33 -8.22 15.39
N ALA A 134 -0.49 -8.37 16.43
CA ALA A 134 -0.94 -8.53 17.80
C ALA A 134 -1.76 -7.33 18.30
N ARG A 135 -1.30 -6.10 18.03
CA ARG A 135 -2.01 -4.87 18.41
C ARG A 135 -3.38 -4.79 17.73
N ARG A 136 -3.45 -4.99 16.42
CA ARG A 136 -4.73 -4.93 15.69
C ARG A 136 -5.71 -6.02 16.10
N LYS A 137 -5.21 -7.21 16.43
CA LYS A 137 -6.02 -8.28 16.99
C LYS A 137 -6.56 -7.91 18.38
N ALA A 138 -5.77 -7.25 19.22
CA ALA A 138 -6.23 -6.74 20.52
C ALA A 138 -7.30 -5.64 20.37
N ASP A 139 -7.21 -4.83 19.32
CA ASP A 139 -8.24 -3.85 18.93
C ASP A 139 -9.51 -4.50 18.34
N GLY A 140 -9.54 -5.83 18.17
CA GLY A 140 -10.68 -6.58 17.65
C GLY A 140 -10.74 -6.71 16.12
N PHE A 141 -9.67 -6.32 15.42
CA PHE A 141 -9.60 -6.44 13.96
C PHE A 141 -8.94 -7.75 13.51
N ARG A 142 -9.49 -8.35 12.44
CA ARG A 142 -8.82 -9.39 11.66
C ARG A 142 -8.20 -8.75 10.43
N LEU A 143 -6.96 -9.11 10.11
CA LEU A 143 -6.19 -8.45 9.06
C LEU A 143 -6.05 -9.36 7.85
N ASN A 144 -6.39 -8.83 6.68
CA ASN A 144 -6.07 -9.43 5.39
C ASN A 144 -4.66 -8.96 4.96
N VAL A 145 -3.72 -9.89 4.85
CA VAL A 145 -2.33 -9.59 4.49
C VAL A 145 -2.09 -9.86 3.01
N ASN A 146 -1.49 -8.90 2.30
CA ASN A 146 -1.06 -9.06 0.91
C ASN A 146 0.43 -8.74 0.78
N VAL A 147 1.15 -9.53 -0.02
CA VAL A 147 2.56 -9.29 -0.33
C VAL A 147 2.65 -8.19 -1.38
N LEU A 148 3.29 -7.08 -1.02
CA LEU A 148 3.60 -6.01 -1.99
C LEU A 148 4.78 -6.42 -2.90
N GLY A 149 4.69 -6.04 -4.16
CA GLY A 149 5.72 -6.32 -5.15
C GLY A 149 5.60 -5.46 -6.39
N GLU A 150 6.75 -5.23 -7.05
CA GLU A 150 6.78 -4.73 -8.41
C GLU A 150 6.15 -5.75 -9.37
N ALA A 151 5.80 -5.28 -10.57
CA ALA A 151 5.30 -6.14 -11.63
C ALA A 151 6.27 -7.27 -11.92
N ILE A 152 5.73 -8.48 -12.08
CA ILE A 152 6.49 -9.69 -12.32
C ILE A 152 6.77 -9.79 -13.81
N LEU A 153 8.05 -9.88 -14.17
CA LEU A 153 8.51 -9.94 -15.56
C LEU A 153 8.82 -11.37 -16.01
N GLY A 154 9.07 -12.27 -15.07
CA GLY A 154 9.46 -13.66 -15.37
C GLY A 154 9.02 -14.68 -14.32
N ASP A 155 9.18 -15.95 -14.67
CA ASP A 155 8.73 -17.08 -13.84
C ASP A 155 9.51 -17.17 -12.51
N ASP A 156 10.78 -16.79 -12.47
CA ASP A 156 11.57 -16.80 -11.23
C ASP A 156 10.99 -15.85 -10.17
N GLU A 157 10.57 -14.66 -10.60
CA GLU A 157 9.94 -13.66 -9.74
C GLU A 157 8.55 -14.12 -9.27
N ALA A 158 7.79 -14.79 -10.14
CA ALA A 158 6.50 -15.42 -9.81
C ALA A 158 6.65 -16.53 -8.75
N GLN A 159 7.67 -17.37 -8.90
CA GLN A 159 7.98 -18.44 -7.95
C GLN A 159 8.40 -17.86 -6.59
N GLU A 160 9.26 -16.83 -6.59
CA GLU A 160 9.67 -16.16 -5.36
C GLU A 160 8.47 -15.48 -4.65
N ARG A 161 7.53 -14.88 -5.38
CA ARG A 161 6.31 -14.32 -4.79
C ARG A 161 5.41 -15.41 -4.22
N THR A 162 5.20 -16.49 -4.96
CA THR A 162 4.43 -17.64 -4.48
C THR A 162 5.04 -18.19 -3.19
N ARG A 163 6.37 -18.32 -3.13
CA ARG A 163 7.10 -18.76 -1.94
C ARG A 163 6.82 -17.85 -0.74
N ARG A 164 6.90 -16.53 -0.90
CA ARG A 164 6.60 -15.56 0.17
C ARG A 164 5.16 -15.63 0.65
N VAL A 165 4.20 -15.83 -0.26
CA VAL A 165 2.79 -16.03 0.12
C VAL A 165 2.63 -17.33 0.93
N ALA A 166 3.28 -18.42 0.52
CA ALA A 166 3.27 -19.67 1.26
C ALA A 166 3.93 -19.55 2.65
N GLU A 167 5.00 -18.76 2.78
CA GLU A 167 5.61 -18.43 4.06
C GLU A 167 4.64 -17.69 4.98
N LEU A 168 3.94 -16.67 4.46
CA LEU A 168 2.90 -15.96 5.22
C LEU A 168 1.76 -16.88 5.66
N ILE A 169 1.29 -17.76 4.78
CA ILE A 169 0.26 -18.77 5.10
C ILE A 169 0.73 -19.70 6.24
N SER A 170 2.02 -20.00 6.28
CA SER A 170 2.59 -20.90 7.28
C SER A 170 2.81 -20.22 8.64
N ARG A 171 2.62 -18.90 8.75
CA ARG A 171 2.84 -18.17 9.99
C ARG A 171 1.70 -18.43 11.00
N PRO A 172 2.02 -18.58 12.30
CA PRO A 172 1.02 -18.84 13.34
C PRO A 172 0.16 -17.61 13.68
N ASP A 173 0.61 -16.40 13.34
CA ASP A 173 -0.06 -15.13 13.61
C ASP A 173 -0.85 -14.57 12.42
N VAL A 174 -0.90 -15.30 11.29
CA VAL A 174 -1.61 -14.91 10.06
C VAL A 174 -2.72 -15.92 9.73
N ASP A 175 -3.97 -15.46 9.73
CA ASP A 175 -5.15 -16.27 9.43
C ASP A 175 -5.92 -15.82 8.17
N TYR A 176 -5.44 -14.79 7.46
CA TYR A 176 -6.02 -14.30 6.21
C TYR A 176 -4.90 -13.73 5.32
N VAL A 177 -4.76 -14.26 4.10
CA VAL A 177 -3.99 -13.65 3.01
C VAL A 177 -4.82 -13.39 1.75
N SER A 178 -4.43 -12.39 0.97
CA SER A 178 -4.90 -12.21 -0.41
C SER A 178 -3.77 -12.43 -1.40
N VAL A 179 -4.11 -13.03 -2.54
CA VAL A 179 -3.18 -13.28 -3.64
C VAL A 179 -3.83 -12.84 -4.96
N LYS A 180 -3.02 -12.27 -5.85
CA LYS A 180 -3.42 -11.93 -7.22
C LYS A 180 -2.81 -12.92 -8.19
N ILE A 181 -3.56 -13.34 -9.20
CA ILE A 181 -3.06 -14.25 -10.25
C ILE A 181 -1.80 -13.66 -10.92
N SER A 182 -1.83 -12.38 -11.25
CA SER A 182 -0.69 -11.66 -11.86
C SER A 182 0.53 -11.54 -10.94
N ALA A 183 0.40 -11.86 -9.65
CA ALA A 183 1.50 -11.89 -8.69
C ALA A 183 2.13 -13.28 -8.52
N ILE A 184 1.56 -14.33 -9.10
CA ILE A 184 2.05 -15.71 -8.97
C ILE A 184 2.25 -16.41 -10.32
N CYS A 185 1.86 -15.76 -11.42
CA CYS A 185 2.03 -16.26 -12.78
C CYS A 185 2.50 -15.12 -13.69
N ALA A 186 3.68 -15.26 -14.27
CA ALA A 186 4.22 -14.31 -15.23
C ALA A 186 3.68 -14.57 -16.64
N ASN A 187 3.61 -13.54 -17.49
CA ASN A 187 3.35 -13.67 -18.93
C ASN A 187 2.12 -14.53 -19.27
N LEU A 188 1.01 -14.30 -18.56
CA LEU A 188 -0.27 -14.93 -18.90
C LEU A 188 -0.82 -14.32 -20.19
N ASP A 189 -1.30 -15.17 -21.09
CA ASP A 189 -1.85 -14.76 -22.38
C ASP A 189 -3.21 -15.43 -22.60
N VAL A 190 -4.21 -14.61 -22.89
CA VAL A 190 -5.58 -15.05 -23.19
C VAL A 190 -5.68 -15.90 -24.45
N LEU A 191 -4.72 -15.78 -25.38
CA LEU A 191 -4.63 -16.61 -26.58
C LEU A 191 -4.05 -18.00 -26.28
N ALA A 192 -3.22 -18.12 -25.24
CA ALA A 192 -2.73 -19.39 -24.70
C ALA A 192 -3.58 -19.81 -23.50
N TRP A 193 -4.90 -19.90 -23.70
CA TRP A 193 -5.88 -20.06 -22.64
C TRP A 193 -5.61 -21.30 -21.77
N ASP A 194 -5.48 -22.47 -22.39
CA ASP A 194 -5.32 -23.75 -21.67
C ASP A 194 -4.01 -23.78 -20.87
N ASP A 195 -2.91 -23.31 -21.45
CA ASP A 195 -1.61 -23.24 -20.80
C ASP A 195 -1.61 -22.24 -19.63
N SER A 196 -2.21 -21.05 -19.84
CA SER A 196 -2.37 -20.04 -18.80
C SER A 196 -3.22 -20.55 -17.65
N LEU A 197 -4.34 -21.19 -17.95
CA LEU A 197 -5.24 -21.76 -16.94
C LEU A 197 -4.53 -22.86 -16.14
N ALA A 198 -3.82 -23.78 -16.79
CA ALA A 198 -3.10 -24.84 -16.11
C ALA A 198 -2.03 -24.30 -15.15
N ARG A 199 -1.32 -23.24 -15.52
CA ARG A 199 -0.33 -22.56 -14.65
C ARG A 199 -1.00 -21.91 -13.45
N ILE A 200 -2.11 -21.22 -13.65
CA ILE A 200 -2.89 -20.58 -12.58
C ILE A 200 -3.41 -21.64 -11.60
N GLU A 201 -4.04 -22.69 -12.11
CA GLU A 201 -4.57 -23.79 -11.30
C GLU A 201 -3.47 -24.46 -10.46
N ALA A 202 -2.29 -24.71 -11.05
CA ALA A 202 -1.18 -25.31 -10.34
C ALA A 202 -0.72 -24.46 -9.15
N GLN A 203 -0.51 -23.15 -9.35
CA GLN A 203 -0.07 -22.24 -8.29
C GLN A 203 -1.13 -22.07 -7.19
N LEU A 204 -2.38 -21.81 -7.58
CA LEU A 204 -3.48 -21.65 -6.62
C LEU A 204 -3.71 -22.94 -5.82
N THR A 205 -3.70 -24.11 -6.47
CA THR A 205 -3.84 -25.39 -5.79
C THR A 205 -2.78 -25.57 -4.71
N GLY A 206 -1.54 -25.18 -4.97
CA GLY A 206 -0.44 -25.20 -3.99
C GLY A 206 -0.74 -24.33 -2.78
N LEU A 207 -1.12 -23.06 -3.00
CA LEU A 207 -1.43 -22.10 -1.94
C LEU A 207 -2.65 -22.52 -1.11
N TYR A 208 -3.73 -22.95 -1.75
CA TYR A 208 -4.94 -23.41 -1.06
C TYR A 208 -4.69 -24.68 -0.23
N ARG A 209 -3.83 -25.60 -0.70
CA ARG A 209 -3.42 -26.77 0.10
C ARG A 209 -2.58 -26.35 1.29
N ALA A 210 -1.59 -25.46 1.11
CA ALA A 210 -0.79 -24.94 2.21
C ALA A 210 -1.67 -24.29 3.30
N ALA A 211 -2.69 -23.52 2.88
CA ALA A 211 -3.62 -22.87 3.79
C ALA A 211 -4.60 -23.83 4.48
N ARG A 212 -5.01 -24.90 3.81
CA ARG A 212 -5.82 -25.98 4.41
C ARG A 212 -5.03 -26.69 5.51
N ASP A 213 -3.73 -26.89 5.28
CA ASP A 213 -2.84 -27.67 6.13
C ASP A 213 -2.13 -26.81 7.20
N SER A 214 -2.28 -25.48 7.15
CA SER A 214 -1.74 -24.55 8.16
C SER A 214 -2.53 -24.57 9.48
N ALA A 215 -1.84 -24.18 10.56
CA ALA A 215 -2.42 -24.02 11.89
C ALA A 215 -1.95 -22.67 12.49
N PRO A 216 -2.85 -21.66 12.61
CA PRO A 216 -4.27 -21.69 12.27
C PRO A 216 -4.50 -21.84 10.76
N ARG A 217 -5.68 -22.35 10.37
CA ARG A 217 -6.06 -22.41 8.96
C ARG A 217 -6.18 -21.00 8.40
N THR A 218 -5.42 -20.71 7.37
CA THR A 218 -5.40 -19.39 6.74
C THR A 218 -6.52 -19.32 5.71
N PHE A 219 -7.29 -18.23 5.70
CA PHE A 219 -8.21 -17.92 4.61
C PHE A 219 -7.42 -17.31 3.45
N VAL A 220 -7.58 -17.84 2.24
CA VAL A 220 -6.92 -17.32 1.03
C VAL A 220 -7.98 -16.68 0.13
N ASN A 221 -7.92 -15.35 0.01
CA ASN A 221 -8.73 -14.59 -0.93
C ASN A 221 -7.99 -14.45 -2.27
N LEU A 222 -8.73 -14.59 -3.37
CA LEU A 222 -8.23 -14.32 -4.71
C LEU A 222 -8.71 -12.94 -5.15
N ASP A 223 -7.77 -12.01 -5.29
CA ASP A 223 -7.98 -10.64 -5.78
C ASP A 223 -7.81 -10.56 -7.31
#